data_AF-A0A4Q4I0N1-F1
#
_entry.id   AF-A0A4Q4I0N1-F1
#
_cell.length_a   1.000
_cell.length_b   1.000
_cell.length_c   1.000
_cell.angle_alpha   90.00
_cell.angle_beta   90.00
_cell.angle_gamma   90.00
#
_symmetry.space_group_name_H-M   'P 1'
#
loop_
_entity.id
_entity.type
_entity.pdbx_description
1 polymer ?
#
loop_
_entity_poly.entity_id
_entity_poly.type
_entity_poly.pdbx_seq_one_letter_code
_entity_poly.pdbx_strand_id
1 'polypeptide(L)'
;MSNEIAITNDVLAIRGIDEVTWSALKNSIYPGAKDESVMMAVDYCRARQLDPLLKPVHLVPMSVKDSKSGKNEWRDVVMPGIGLYRIQAYRSGDYAGANEPEFGPDVTQTLSGVEVTFPQWCKYTVSKRMASGEIVEFSAKEYWIENYATGGRDTSAPNAMWKKRPYAQLAKCAEAQALRKAWPEIGQQATAEEMEGKYIDSPDIIERDVTPRSQAKHGTASSMNSLINAKPVKKHDEQTRKADSRDPEEMLMAFTSAAMNYSTVSELDKAYKYIAQKLSDDDELLAKATDVYSVRREELNETSM
;
A
#
# COMPACT_ATOMS: atom_id res chain seq x y z
N MET A 1 -9.16 -23.67 -10.87
CA MET A 1 -10.25 -24.19 -10.02
C MET A 1 -9.81 -23.99 -8.59
N SER A 2 -10.32 -22.94 -7.96
CA SER A 2 -10.00 -22.62 -6.57
C SER A 2 -10.67 -23.68 -5.70
N ASN A 3 -9.91 -24.40 -4.87
CA ASN A 3 -10.49 -25.23 -3.83
C ASN A 3 -11.13 -24.28 -2.82
N GLU A 4 -12.43 -24.00 -2.97
CA GLU A 4 -13.23 -23.40 -1.90
C GLU A 4 -13.15 -24.36 -0.70
N ILE A 5 -12.52 -23.90 0.37
CA ILE A 5 -12.48 -24.66 1.62
C ILE A 5 -13.88 -24.56 2.19
N ALA A 6 -14.67 -25.63 2.05
CA ALA A 6 -15.95 -25.71 2.72
C ALA A 6 -15.73 -25.53 4.23
N ILE A 7 -16.29 -24.46 4.81
CA ILE A 7 -16.22 -24.22 6.25
C ILE A 7 -17.16 -25.20 6.94
N THR A 8 -16.61 -26.33 7.39
CA THR A 8 -17.33 -27.36 8.15
C THR A 8 -17.20 -27.11 9.65
N ASN A 9 -18.05 -27.79 10.43
CA ASN A 9 -17.97 -27.73 11.90
C ASN A 9 -16.61 -28.17 12.44
N ASP A 10 -15.95 -29.14 11.80
CA ASP A 10 -14.61 -29.57 12.19
C ASP A 10 -13.57 -28.45 11.99
N VAL A 11 -13.70 -27.68 10.91
CA VAL A 11 -12.82 -26.53 10.62
C VAL A 11 -12.99 -25.43 11.67
N LEU A 12 -14.22 -25.20 12.12
CA LEU A 12 -14.54 -24.26 13.20
C LEU A 12 -14.04 -24.76 14.56
N ALA A 13 -14.22 -26.05 14.87
CA ALA A 13 -13.81 -26.65 16.12
C ALA A 13 -12.29 -26.61 16.32
N ILE A 14 -11.49 -26.85 15.26
CA ILE A 14 -10.03 -26.67 15.29
C ILE A 14 -9.65 -25.25 15.73
N ARG A 15 -10.45 -24.27 15.31
CA ARG A 15 -10.30 -22.85 15.65
C ARG A 15 -10.97 -22.45 16.96
N GLY A 16 -11.57 -23.40 17.67
CA GLY A 16 -12.21 -23.15 18.97
C GLY A 16 -13.42 -22.22 18.83
N ILE A 17 -14.08 -22.24 17.67
CA ILE A 17 -15.28 -21.45 17.39
C ILE A 17 -16.45 -22.42 17.24
N ASP A 18 -17.54 -22.13 17.95
CA ASP A 18 -18.80 -22.85 17.75
C ASP A 18 -19.67 -22.19 16.66
N GLU A 19 -20.69 -22.91 16.20
CA GLU A 19 -21.58 -22.44 15.14
C GLU A 19 -22.29 -21.12 15.48
N VAL A 20 -22.59 -20.89 16.76
CA VAL A 20 -23.28 -19.68 17.23
C VAL A 20 -22.36 -18.47 17.12
N THR A 21 -21.12 -18.61 17.55
CA THR A 21 -20.08 -17.57 17.43
C THR A 21 -19.76 -17.30 15.97
N TRP A 22 -19.67 -18.35 15.14
CA TRP A 22 -19.50 -18.20 13.69
C TRP A 22 -20.65 -17.41 13.06
N SER A 23 -21.89 -17.73 13.41
CA SER A 23 -23.08 -16.99 12.96
C SER A 23 -23.02 -15.51 13.37
N ALA A 24 -22.64 -15.21 14.61
CA ALA A 24 -22.49 -13.83 15.08
C ALA A 24 -21.40 -13.07 14.30
N LEU A 25 -20.25 -13.71 14.03
CA LEU A 25 -19.17 -13.12 13.26
C LEU A 25 -19.62 -12.75 11.84
N LYS A 26 -20.31 -13.65 11.14
CA LYS A 26 -20.77 -13.42 9.77
C LYS A 26 -21.90 -12.40 9.68
N ASN A 27 -22.88 -12.50 10.57
CA ASN A 27 -24.13 -11.74 10.42
C ASN A 27 -24.08 -10.37 11.11
N SER A 28 -23.21 -10.17 12.11
CA SER A 28 -23.14 -8.93 12.88
C SER A 28 -21.80 -8.23 12.76
N ILE A 29 -20.68 -8.97 12.89
CA ILE A 29 -19.35 -8.34 12.98
C ILE A 29 -18.78 -8.01 11.59
N TYR A 30 -18.90 -8.95 10.65
CA TYR A 30 -18.41 -8.85 9.27
C TYR A 30 -19.53 -9.12 8.24
N PRO A 31 -20.63 -8.37 8.28
CA PRO A 31 -21.76 -8.58 7.37
C PRO A 31 -21.33 -8.42 5.91
N GLY A 32 -21.67 -9.42 5.08
CA GLY A 32 -21.40 -9.43 3.64
C GLY A 32 -19.98 -9.84 3.24
N ALA A 33 -19.09 -10.12 4.19
CA ALA A 33 -17.78 -10.70 3.90
C ALA A 33 -17.90 -12.17 3.51
N LYS A 34 -16.97 -12.65 2.67
CA LYS A 34 -16.89 -14.08 2.32
C LYS A 34 -16.50 -14.91 3.54
N ASP A 35 -16.98 -16.15 3.61
CA ASP A 35 -16.67 -17.07 4.71
C ASP A 35 -15.15 -17.24 4.90
N GLU A 36 -14.37 -17.33 3.83
CA GLU A 36 -12.91 -17.43 3.90
C GLU A 36 -12.26 -16.15 4.46
N SER A 37 -12.81 -14.97 4.13
CA SER A 37 -12.33 -13.69 4.66
C SER A 37 -12.62 -13.56 6.15
N VAL A 38 -13.79 -13.98 6.61
CA VAL A 38 -14.12 -14.03 8.04
C VAL A 38 -13.21 -15.02 8.76
N MET A 39 -12.91 -16.15 8.14
CA MET A 39 -11.98 -17.14 8.69
C MET A 39 -10.56 -16.58 8.82
N MET A 40 -10.12 -15.79 7.85
CA MET A 40 -8.82 -15.10 7.91
C MET A 40 -8.75 -14.11 9.08
N ALA A 41 -9.83 -13.34 9.33
CA ALA A 41 -9.90 -12.46 10.50
C ALA A 41 -9.86 -13.24 11.82
N VAL A 42 -10.54 -14.39 11.88
CA VAL A 42 -10.48 -15.32 13.03
C VAL A 42 -9.06 -15.81 13.26
N ASP A 43 -8.39 -16.31 12.22
CA ASP A 43 -7.03 -16.85 12.33
C ASP A 43 -6.03 -15.79 12.77
N TYR A 44 -6.18 -14.57 12.24
CA TYR A 44 -5.41 -13.41 12.69
C TYR A 44 -5.61 -13.15 14.18
N CYS A 45 -6.86 -13.09 14.63
CA CYS A 45 -7.19 -12.82 16.03
C CYS A 45 -6.64 -13.92 16.95
N ARG A 46 -6.80 -15.18 16.57
CA ARG A 46 -6.27 -16.32 17.33
C ARG A 46 -4.75 -16.28 17.45
N ALA A 47 -4.03 -16.02 16.35
CA ALA A 47 -2.57 -15.91 16.36
C ALA A 47 -2.05 -14.78 17.27
N ARG A 48 -2.85 -13.73 17.44
CA ARG A 48 -2.53 -12.56 18.29
C ARG A 48 -3.21 -12.60 19.67
N GLN A 49 -3.89 -13.69 20.01
CA GLN A 49 -4.67 -13.84 21.25
C GLN A 49 -5.70 -12.70 21.45
N LEU A 50 -6.45 -12.38 20.41
CA LEU A 50 -7.50 -11.36 20.40
C LEU A 50 -8.87 -12.02 20.32
N ASP A 51 -9.89 -11.32 20.84
CA ASP A 51 -11.28 -11.71 20.66
C ASP A 51 -11.81 -11.14 19.32
N PRO A 52 -12.18 -11.99 18.34
CA PRO A 52 -12.71 -11.54 17.06
C PRO A 52 -14.07 -10.84 17.17
N LEU A 53 -14.85 -11.07 18.23
CA LEU A 53 -16.15 -10.42 18.45
C LEU A 53 -16.02 -8.95 18.83
N LEU A 54 -14.88 -8.54 19.39
CA LEU A 54 -14.58 -7.13 19.66
C LEU A 54 -14.14 -6.36 18.40
N LYS A 55 -14.09 -7.04 17.24
CA LYS A 55 -13.72 -6.46 15.95
C LYS A 55 -12.40 -5.65 15.99
N PRO A 56 -11.28 -6.24 16.48
CA PRO A 56 -10.00 -5.55 16.52
C PRO A 56 -9.40 -5.33 15.12
N VAL A 57 -9.90 -6.04 14.11
CA VAL A 57 -9.48 -5.95 12.72
C VAL A 57 -10.68 -5.74 11.79
N HIS A 58 -10.40 -5.25 10.60
CA HIS A 58 -11.36 -4.99 9.53
C HIS A 58 -10.98 -5.82 8.30
N LEU A 59 -11.99 -6.20 7.53
CA LEU A 59 -11.81 -6.79 6.21
C LEU A 59 -12.00 -5.67 5.18
N VAL A 60 -10.92 -5.30 4.51
CA VAL A 60 -10.91 -4.19 3.54
C VAL A 60 -10.67 -4.78 2.15
N PRO A 61 -11.59 -4.58 1.19
CA PRO A 61 -11.38 -5.00 -0.19
C PRO A 61 -10.27 -4.16 -0.83
N MET A 62 -9.23 -4.84 -1.31
CA MET A 62 -8.08 -4.21 -1.96
C MET A 62 -7.93 -4.75 -3.38
N SER A 63 -7.60 -3.88 -4.33
CA SER A 63 -7.21 -4.30 -5.67
C SER A 63 -5.74 -4.76 -5.63
N VAL A 64 -5.51 -6.05 -5.80
CA VAL A 64 -4.18 -6.66 -5.78
C VAL A 64 -3.81 -7.08 -7.19
N LYS A 65 -2.65 -6.63 -7.66
CA LYS A 65 -2.12 -7.06 -8.95
C LYS A 65 -1.46 -8.42 -8.81
N ASP A 66 -2.06 -9.43 -9.44
CA ASP A 66 -1.49 -10.77 -9.48
C ASP A 66 -0.18 -10.75 -10.29
N SER A 67 0.90 -11.24 -9.67
CA SER A 67 2.25 -11.15 -10.24
C SER A 67 2.47 -12.08 -11.43
N LYS A 68 1.65 -13.12 -11.59
CA LYS A 68 1.78 -14.15 -12.62
C LYS A 68 0.98 -13.82 -13.87
N SER A 69 -0.24 -13.32 -13.70
CA SER A 69 -1.18 -12.96 -14.76
C SER A 69 -1.17 -11.47 -15.10
N GLY A 70 -0.62 -10.62 -14.22
CA GLY A 70 -0.60 -9.17 -14.39
C GLY A 70 -1.97 -8.50 -14.21
N LYS A 71 -3.02 -9.25 -13.85
CA LYS A 71 -4.39 -8.76 -13.69
C LYS A 71 -4.63 -8.26 -12.26
N ASN A 72 -5.46 -7.23 -12.14
CA ASN A 72 -5.93 -6.76 -10.85
C ASN A 72 -7.11 -7.63 -10.39
N GLU A 73 -7.02 -8.17 -9.18
CA GLU A 73 -8.06 -8.95 -8.53
C GLU A 73 -8.44 -8.30 -7.20
N TRP A 74 -9.73 -8.24 -6.90
CA TRP A 74 -10.19 -7.76 -5.60
C TRP A 74 -10.06 -8.87 -4.56
N ARG A 75 -9.30 -8.61 -3.51
CA ARG A 75 -9.12 -9.50 -2.36
C ARG A 75 -9.34 -8.75 -1.07
N ASP A 76 -10.02 -9.39 -0.12
CA ASP A 76 -10.13 -8.83 1.22
C ASP A 76 -8.78 -8.96 1.93
N VAL A 77 -8.38 -7.90 2.63
CA VAL A 77 -7.16 -7.86 3.44
C VAL A 77 -7.55 -7.61 4.89
N VAL A 78 -6.94 -8.36 5.82
CA VAL A 78 -7.08 -8.08 7.26
C VAL A 78 -6.27 -6.84 7.60
N MET A 79 -6.96 -5.81 8.05
CA MET A 79 -6.37 -4.53 8.44
C MET A 79 -6.63 -4.25 9.92
N PRO A 80 -5.63 -3.82 10.69
CA PRO A 80 -5.85 -3.49 12.09
C PRO A 80 -6.80 -2.29 12.21
N GLY A 81 -7.70 -2.31 13.19
CA GLY A 81 -8.38 -1.09 13.64
C GLY A 81 -7.60 -0.43 14.77
N ILE A 82 -7.92 0.83 15.08
CA ILE A 82 -7.34 1.52 16.24
C ILE A 82 -7.50 0.72 17.55
N GLY A 83 -8.58 -0.07 17.66
CA GLY A 83 -8.82 -0.96 18.80
C GLY A 83 -7.69 -1.97 19.03
N LEU A 84 -7.11 -2.53 17.96
CA LEU A 84 -5.96 -3.43 18.08
C LEU A 84 -4.75 -2.73 18.70
N TYR A 85 -4.47 -1.51 18.24
CA TYR A 85 -3.29 -0.76 18.69
C TYR A 85 -3.40 -0.39 20.16
N ARG A 86 -4.61 -0.01 20.60
CA ARG A 86 -4.91 0.20 22.02
C ARG A 86 -4.72 -1.05 22.85
N ILE A 87 -5.17 -2.22 22.37
CA ILE A 87 -4.97 -3.50 23.05
C ILE A 87 -3.47 -3.83 23.17
N GLN A 88 -2.70 -3.63 22.10
CA GLN A 88 -1.25 -3.88 22.11
C GLN A 88 -0.51 -2.94 23.07
N ALA A 89 -0.82 -1.64 23.03
CA ALA A 89 -0.25 -0.68 23.96
C ALA A 89 -0.59 -1.03 25.41
N TYR A 90 -1.86 -1.37 25.71
CA TYR A 90 -2.25 -1.78 27.06
C TYR A 90 -1.51 -3.06 27.52
N ARG A 91 -1.46 -4.09 26.65
CA ARG A 91 -0.80 -5.37 26.95
C ARG A 91 0.72 -5.28 27.10
N SER A 92 1.35 -4.20 26.63
CA SER A 92 2.78 -3.96 26.85
C SER A 92 3.12 -3.74 28.32
N GLY A 93 2.14 -3.36 29.16
CA GLY A 93 2.31 -3.10 30.59
C GLY A 93 2.93 -1.74 30.92
N ASP A 94 3.31 -0.94 29.91
CA ASP A 94 3.95 0.35 30.09
C ASP A 94 3.13 1.55 29.57
N TYR A 95 1.91 1.32 29.09
CA TYR A 95 0.96 2.38 28.76
C TYR A 95 0.57 3.18 30.00
N ALA A 96 0.82 4.49 29.98
CA ALA A 96 0.65 5.40 31.11
C ALA A 96 -0.49 6.41 30.91
N GLY A 97 -1.37 6.18 29.93
CA GLY A 97 -2.51 7.06 29.61
C GLY A 97 -2.31 7.84 28.32
N ALA A 98 -3.24 8.76 28.06
CA ALA A 98 -3.20 9.66 26.91
C ALA A 98 -3.89 10.99 27.26
N ASN A 99 -3.51 12.04 26.56
CA ASN A 99 -4.16 13.34 26.67
C ASN A 99 -5.35 13.42 25.71
N GLU A 100 -6.26 14.37 25.97
CA GLU A 100 -7.32 14.68 25.01
C GLU A 100 -6.72 15.16 23.67
N PRO A 101 -7.38 14.87 22.54
CA PRO A 101 -6.94 15.35 21.23
C PRO A 101 -6.96 16.88 21.19
N GLU A 102 -5.85 17.47 20.73
CA GLU A 102 -5.76 18.90 20.45
C GLU A 102 -6.10 19.14 18.98
N PHE A 103 -7.00 20.08 18.70
CA PHE A 103 -7.41 20.40 17.34
C PHE A 103 -6.91 21.78 16.90
N GLY A 104 -6.55 21.88 15.63
CA GLY A 104 -6.32 23.15 14.95
C GLY A 104 -7.62 23.92 14.71
N PRO A 105 -7.52 25.14 14.19
CA PRO A 105 -8.69 25.96 13.88
C PRO A 105 -9.59 25.28 12.84
N ASP A 106 -10.89 25.58 12.91
CA ASP A 106 -11.87 25.18 11.91
C ASP A 106 -11.56 25.83 10.56
N VAL A 107 -11.62 25.01 9.51
CA VAL A 107 -11.50 25.41 8.11
C VAL A 107 -12.77 24.99 7.39
N THR A 108 -13.41 25.93 6.71
CA THR A 108 -14.54 25.66 5.82
C THR A 108 -14.07 25.66 4.37
N GLN A 109 -14.34 24.58 3.65
CA GLN A 109 -13.97 24.46 2.24
C GLN A 109 -15.08 23.79 1.43
N THR A 110 -15.24 24.22 0.18
CA THR A 110 -16.11 23.56 -0.78
C THR A 110 -15.32 22.54 -1.58
N LEU A 111 -15.61 21.24 -1.38
CA LEU A 111 -14.95 20.12 -2.04
C LEU A 111 -15.96 19.41 -2.96
N SER A 112 -15.72 19.47 -4.28
CA SER A 112 -16.65 18.95 -5.32
C SER A 112 -18.10 19.42 -5.10
N GLY A 113 -18.29 20.73 -4.82
CA GLY A 113 -19.59 21.34 -4.61
C GLY A 113 -20.23 21.10 -3.23
N VAL A 114 -19.55 20.38 -2.34
CA VAL A 114 -20.01 20.14 -0.96
C VAL A 114 -19.21 21.03 -0.01
N GLU A 115 -19.89 21.93 0.69
CA GLU A 115 -19.29 22.68 1.78
C GLU A 115 -19.12 21.80 3.03
N VAL A 116 -17.92 21.80 3.59
CA VAL A 116 -17.58 21.04 4.80
C VAL A 116 -16.71 21.90 5.72
N THR A 117 -16.95 21.80 7.03
CA THR A 117 -16.11 22.42 8.07
C THR A 117 -15.41 21.34 8.87
N PHE A 118 -14.09 21.46 9.02
CA PHE A 118 -13.23 20.45 9.64
C PHE A 118 -12.05 21.12 10.39
N PRO A 119 -11.44 20.45 11.39
CA PRO A 119 -10.23 20.99 12.01
C PRO A 119 -9.07 20.91 11.04
N GLN A 120 -8.24 21.96 10.95
CA GLN A 120 -7.06 21.95 10.08
C GLN A 120 -6.12 20.76 10.37
N TRP A 121 -5.94 20.45 11.65
CA TRP A 121 -5.10 19.36 12.13
C TRP A 121 -5.63 18.80 13.44
N CYS A 122 -5.19 17.60 13.80
CA CYS A 122 -5.36 17.00 15.13
C CYS A 122 -3.99 16.54 15.63
N LYS A 123 -3.68 16.80 16.89
CA LYS A 123 -2.52 16.24 17.60
C LYS A 123 -3.02 15.34 18.72
N TYR A 124 -2.52 14.12 18.75
CA TYR A 124 -2.80 13.14 19.81
C TYR A 124 -1.51 12.79 20.54
N THR A 125 -1.57 12.68 21.87
CA THR A 125 -0.41 12.39 22.72
C THR A 125 -0.70 11.21 23.63
N VAL A 126 0.15 10.19 23.55
CA VAL A 126 0.11 9.00 24.42
C VAL A 126 1.32 9.00 25.34
N SER A 127 1.13 8.51 26.56
CA SER A 127 2.16 8.49 27.59
C SER A 127 2.62 7.06 27.82
N LYS A 128 3.94 6.87 27.90
CA LYS A 128 4.58 5.57 28.08
C LYS A 128 5.58 5.62 29.23
N ARG A 129 5.55 4.62 30.10
CA ARG A 129 6.55 4.42 31.14
C ARG A 129 7.80 3.78 30.53
N MET A 130 8.92 4.48 30.59
CA MET A 130 10.21 3.95 30.13
C MET A 130 10.79 2.97 31.15
N ALA A 131 11.78 2.17 30.75
CA ALA A 131 12.47 1.23 31.65
C ALA A 131 13.16 1.94 32.84
N SER A 132 13.50 3.23 32.70
CA SER A 132 14.00 4.09 33.79
C SER A 132 12.94 4.44 34.84
N GLY A 133 11.65 4.19 34.57
CA GLY A 133 10.53 4.54 35.42
C GLY A 133 9.87 5.88 35.07
N GLU A 134 10.54 6.72 34.26
CA GLU A 134 10.03 8.00 33.77
C GLU A 134 8.84 7.81 32.83
N ILE A 135 7.93 8.78 32.82
CA ILE A 135 6.82 8.83 31.86
C ILE A 135 7.24 9.77 30.73
N VAL A 136 7.23 9.25 29.50
CA VAL A 136 7.55 9.98 28.28
C VAL A 136 6.31 10.08 27.41
N GLU A 137 6.10 11.25 26.85
CA GLU A 137 5.00 11.54 25.93
C GLU A 137 5.43 11.35 24.47
N PHE A 138 4.57 10.70 23.69
CA PHE A 138 4.72 10.52 22.25
C PHE A 138 3.52 11.14 21.55
N SER A 139 3.79 12.12 20.68
CA SER A 139 2.74 12.81 19.93
C SER A 139 2.80 12.51 18.43
N ALA A 140 1.63 12.50 17.80
CA ALA A 140 1.50 12.60 16.35
C ALA A 140 0.50 13.71 15.99
N LYS A 141 0.80 14.43 14.92
CA LYS A 141 -0.05 15.48 14.37
C LYS A 141 -0.38 15.12 12.94
N GLU A 142 -1.67 15.07 12.64
CA GLU A 142 -2.23 14.71 11.34
C GLU A 142 -3.05 15.88 10.80
N TYR A 143 -2.95 16.14 9.49
CA TYR A 143 -3.74 17.16 8.81
C TYR A 143 -4.98 16.53 8.19
N TRP A 144 -6.12 17.22 8.30
CA TRP A 144 -7.39 16.67 7.80
C TRP A 144 -7.34 16.41 6.30
N ILE A 145 -6.77 17.34 5.52
CA ILE A 145 -6.70 17.27 4.06
C ILE A 145 -5.86 16.09 3.54
N GLU A 146 -4.95 15.57 4.35
CA GLU A 146 -4.08 14.42 4.02
C GLU A 146 -4.74 13.08 4.38
N ASN A 147 -5.74 13.10 5.26
CA ASN A 147 -6.27 11.91 5.91
C ASN A 147 -7.69 11.55 5.48
N TYR A 148 -8.51 12.53 5.13
CA TYR A 148 -9.93 12.30 4.91
C TYR A 148 -10.21 11.34 3.74
N ALA A 149 -11.23 10.50 3.92
CA ALA A 149 -11.70 9.60 2.89
C ALA A 149 -12.68 10.32 1.96
N THR A 150 -12.50 10.20 0.64
CA THR A 150 -13.45 10.74 -0.35
C THR A 150 -14.66 9.81 -0.50
N GLY A 151 -15.78 10.35 -1.00
CA GLY A 151 -17.00 9.58 -1.28
C GLY A 151 -16.88 8.59 -2.45
N GLY A 152 -15.76 8.63 -3.17
CA GLY A 152 -15.47 7.77 -4.32
C GLY A 152 -14.24 8.28 -5.08
N ARG A 153 -13.80 7.52 -6.08
CA ARG A 153 -12.60 7.82 -6.87
C ARG A 153 -12.66 9.16 -7.61
N ASP A 154 -13.85 9.52 -8.12
CA ASP A 154 -14.02 10.66 -9.03
C ASP A 154 -14.48 11.95 -8.31
N THR A 155 -14.35 12.00 -6.98
CA THR A 155 -14.78 13.16 -6.19
C THR A 155 -13.76 13.53 -5.12
N SER A 156 -13.60 14.84 -4.90
CA SER A 156 -12.86 15.38 -3.75
C SER A 156 -13.74 15.53 -2.51
N ALA A 157 -15.07 15.35 -2.64
CA ALA A 157 -15.98 15.45 -1.52
C ALA A 157 -15.73 14.33 -0.51
N PRO A 158 -15.69 14.61 0.80
CA PRO A 158 -15.53 13.58 1.83
C PRO A 158 -16.67 12.56 1.79
N ASN A 159 -16.45 11.35 2.30
CA ASN A 159 -17.51 10.35 2.48
C ASN A 159 -18.48 10.74 3.62
N ALA A 160 -19.56 9.98 3.80
CA ALA A 160 -20.57 10.27 4.82
C ALA A 160 -20.00 10.32 6.25
N MET A 161 -19.02 9.47 6.56
CA MET A 161 -18.40 9.38 7.88
C MET A 161 -17.54 10.61 8.19
N TRP A 162 -16.71 11.03 7.24
CA TRP A 162 -15.85 12.21 7.36
C TRP A 162 -16.63 13.53 7.32
N LYS A 163 -17.77 13.59 6.63
CA LYS A 163 -18.73 14.71 6.74
C LYS A 163 -19.36 14.79 8.13
N LYS A 164 -19.79 13.65 8.68
CA LYS A 164 -20.55 13.61 9.93
C LYS A 164 -19.68 13.78 11.17
N ARG A 165 -18.44 13.26 11.15
CA ARG A 165 -17.56 13.20 12.33
C ARG A 165 -16.10 13.60 12.02
N PRO A 166 -15.84 14.77 11.40
CA PRO A 166 -14.50 15.14 10.92
C PRO A 166 -13.43 15.12 12.04
N TYR A 167 -13.78 15.59 13.23
CA TYR A 167 -12.91 15.59 14.41
C TYR A 167 -12.57 14.18 14.90
N ALA A 168 -13.59 13.35 15.06
CA ALA A 168 -13.40 12.01 15.64
C ALA A 168 -12.65 11.08 14.68
N GLN A 169 -12.83 11.22 13.37
CA GLN A 169 -12.06 10.44 12.41
C GLN A 169 -10.59 10.86 12.42
N LEU A 170 -10.30 12.16 12.36
CA LEU A 170 -8.92 12.64 12.38
C LEU A 170 -8.19 12.29 13.69
N ALA A 171 -8.90 12.35 14.83
CA ALA A 171 -8.34 11.95 16.12
C ALA A 171 -7.92 10.47 16.14
N LYS A 172 -8.67 9.58 15.49
CA LYS A 172 -8.28 8.16 15.40
C LYS A 172 -7.01 7.96 14.57
N CYS A 173 -6.87 8.67 13.45
CA CYS A 173 -5.64 8.62 12.65
C CYS A 173 -4.43 9.13 13.44
N ALA A 174 -4.58 10.28 14.13
CA ALA A 174 -3.52 10.84 14.96
C ALA A 174 -3.15 9.91 16.14
N GLU A 175 -4.14 9.30 16.80
CA GLU A 175 -3.90 8.30 17.85
C GLU A 175 -3.15 7.08 17.31
N ALA A 176 -3.56 6.53 16.16
CA ALA A 176 -2.90 5.39 15.53
C ALA A 176 -1.40 5.66 15.30
N GLN A 177 -1.07 6.85 14.79
CA GLN A 177 0.29 7.29 14.54
C GLN A 177 1.08 7.51 15.83
N ALA A 178 0.46 8.09 16.86
CA ALA A 178 1.10 8.26 18.17
C ALA A 178 1.41 6.90 18.83
N LEU A 179 0.48 5.95 18.77
CA LEU A 179 0.67 4.59 19.26
C LEU A 179 1.82 3.87 18.51
N ARG A 180 1.86 3.96 17.18
CA ARG A 180 2.97 3.37 16.40
C ARG A 180 4.33 3.99 16.72
N LYS A 181 4.39 5.30 17.03
CA LYS A 181 5.63 5.95 17.49
C LYS A 181 6.08 5.45 18.86
N ALA A 182 5.15 5.23 19.79
CA ALA A 182 5.46 4.83 21.16
C ALA A 182 5.76 3.33 21.32
N TRP A 183 5.14 2.46 20.50
CA TRP A 183 5.31 1.00 20.56
C TRP A 183 5.65 0.41 19.19
N PRO A 184 6.95 0.16 18.90
CA PRO A 184 7.36 -0.48 17.65
C PRO A 184 6.70 -1.85 17.38
N GLU A 185 6.36 -2.60 18.44
CA GLU A 185 5.65 -3.89 18.38
C GLU A 185 4.21 -3.80 17.82
N ILE A 186 3.63 -2.60 17.77
CA ILE A 186 2.36 -2.37 17.07
C ILE A 186 2.53 -2.61 15.55
N GLY A 187 3.73 -2.39 15.02
CA GLY A 187 4.06 -2.56 13.62
C GLY A 187 3.77 -1.32 12.78
N GLN A 188 3.88 -1.47 11.46
CA GLN A 188 3.84 -0.38 10.49
C GLN A 188 2.61 -0.41 9.56
N GLN A 189 1.71 -1.36 9.75
CA GLN A 189 0.49 -1.44 8.94
C GLN A 189 -0.37 -0.18 9.19
N ALA A 190 -1.00 0.37 8.17
CA ALA A 190 -1.97 1.45 8.40
C ALA A 190 -3.24 0.87 9.04
N THR A 191 -3.93 1.64 9.89
CA THR A 191 -5.23 1.18 10.39
C THR A 191 -6.33 1.33 9.35
N ALA A 192 -7.43 0.61 9.54
CA ALA A 192 -8.61 0.72 8.69
C ALA A 192 -9.15 2.16 8.63
N GLU A 193 -9.01 2.93 9.71
CA GLU A 193 -9.36 4.34 9.75
C GLU A 193 -8.47 5.20 8.83
N GLU A 194 -7.17 4.90 8.76
CA GLU A 194 -6.23 5.63 7.91
C GLU A 194 -6.36 5.29 6.43
N MET A 195 -6.95 4.14 6.12
CA MET A 195 -7.09 3.59 4.77
C MET A 195 -8.50 3.71 4.20
N GLU A 196 -9.46 4.22 4.99
CA GLU A 196 -10.83 4.37 4.54
C GLU A 196 -10.89 5.23 3.26
N GLY A 197 -11.59 4.74 2.23
CA GLY A 197 -11.75 5.43 0.94
C GLY A 197 -10.44 5.66 0.17
N LYS A 198 -9.29 5.22 0.68
CA LYS A 198 -8.02 5.26 -0.05
C LYS A 198 -7.95 4.05 -0.96
N TYR A 199 -7.90 4.31 -2.26
CA TYR A 199 -7.52 3.32 -3.24
C TYR A 199 -6.00 3.20 -3.18
N ILE A 200 -5.50 2.06 -2.72
CA ILE A 200 -4.10 1.72 -2.99
C ILE A 200 -4.01 1.41 -4.49
N ASP A 201 -3.84 2.44 -5.32
CA ASP A 201 -3.27 2.29 -6.66
C ASP A 201 -1.76 2.05 -6.47
N SER A 202 -1.37 0.96 -5.80
CA SER A 202 0.04 0.74 -5.48
C SER A 202 0.65 -0.48 -6.18
N PRO A 203 1.77 -0.28 -6.90
CA PRO A 203 2.73 -1.33 -7.20
C PRO A 203 3.46 -1.88 -5.95
N ASP A 204 3.08 -1.51 -4.72
CA ASP A 204 3.74 -1.96 -3.48
C ASP A 204 3.12 -3.23 -2.86
N ILE A 205 1.88 -3.59 -3.22
CA ILE A 205 1.32 -4.92 -2.92
C ILE A 205 1.50 -5.80 -4.16
N ILE A 206 2.75 -6.02 -4.56
CA ILE A 206 3.09 -7.11 -5.47
C ILE A 206 3.15 -8.37 -4.62
N GLU A 207 2.29 -9.35 -4.90
CA GLU A 207 2.50 -10.70 -4.38
C GLU A 207 3.90 -11.16 -4.79
N ARG A 208 4.81 -11.24 -3.81
CA ARG A 208 6.14 -11.78 -4.05
C ARG A 208 5.98 -13.29 -4.18
N ASP A 209 6.33 -13.84 -5.34
CA ASP A 209 6.43 -15.28 -5.50
C ASP A 209 7.57 -15.81 -4.62
N VAL A 210 7.21 -16.33 -3.44
CA VAL A 210 8.13 -16.93 -2.46
C VAL A 210 8.25 -18.45 -2.64
N THR A 211 7.78 -19.00 -3.77
CA THR A 211 7.95 -20.43 -4.05
C THR A 211 9.44 -20.77 -4.06
N PRO A 212 9.93 -21.68 -3.19
CA PRO A 212 11.33 -22.09 -3.22
C PRO A 212 11.65 -22.65 -4.61
N ARG A 213 12.59 -22.04 -5.33
CA ARG A 213 13.14 -22.66 -6.55
C ARG A 213 13.72 -24.02 -6.13
N SER A 214 13.09 -25.10 -6.58
CA SER A 214 13.64 -26.43 -6.35
C SER A 214 15.03 -26.46 -6.98
N GLN A 215 16.07 -26.66 -6.16
CA GLN A 215 17.40 -26.99 -6.64
C GLN A 215 17.36 -28.42 -7.16
N ALA A 216 16.79 -28.60 -8.36
CA ALA A 216 16.89 -29.83 -9.10
C ALA A 216 18.02 -29.71 -10.13
N LYS A 217 19.08 -30.49 -9.90
CA LYS A 217 20.13 -30.93 -10.84
C LYS A 217 21.31 -29.97 -11.06
N HIS A 218 22.32 -30.09 -10.21
CA HIS A 218 23.73 -30.15 -10.66
C HIS A 218 24.55 -31.05 -9.74
N GLY A 219 24.37 -32.36 -9.92
CA GLY A 219 25.43 -33.32 -9.65
C GLY A 219 26.02 -33.75 -11.00
N THR A 220 27.25 -33.32 -11.30
CA THR A 220 28.28 -34.13 -11.99
C THR A 220 29.63 -33.41 -11.90
N ALA A 221 30.69 -34.18 -11.65
CA ALA A 221 32.07 -33.75 -11.38
C ALA A 221 32.82 -33.14 -12.60
N SER A 222 32.12 -32.78 -13.68
CA SER A 222 32.73 -32.21 -14.89
C SER A 222 32.82 -30.67 -14.86
N SER A 223 32.14 -30.00 -13.92
CA SER A 223 32.07 -28.54 -13.85
C SER A 223 33.32 -27.87 -13.24
N MET A 224 34.25 -28.63 -12.65
CA MET A 224 35.42 -28.05 -11.98
C MET A 224 36.62 -27.75 -12.90
N ASN A 225 36.64 -28.28 -14.14
CA ASN A 225 37.78 -28.08 -15.05
C ASN A 225 37.68 -26.83 -15.94
N SER A 226 36.57 -26.10 -15.91
CA SER A 226 36.38 -24.84 -16.67
C SER A 226 36.80 -23.59 -15.88
N LEU A 227 37.19 -23.73 -14.61
CA LEU A 227 37.53 -22.60 -13.73
C LEU A 227 39.03 -22.22 -13.73
N ILE A 228 39.88 -22.96 -14.43
CA ILE A 228 41.34 -22.75 -14.39
C ILE A 228 41.84 -21.85 -15.54
N ASN A 229 41.02 -21.52 -16.55
CA ASN A 229 41.54 -20.89 -17.78
C ASN A 229 40.71 -19.76 -18.40
N ALA A 230 40.25 -18.78 -17.61
CA ALA A 230 39.72 -17.53 -18.16
C ALA A 230 40.26 -16.29 -17.42
N LYS A 231 40.86 -15.37 -18.20
CA LYS A 231 41.43 -14.08 -17.79
C LYS A 231 40.37 -13.11 -17.22
N PRO A 232 40.76 -12.12 -16.40
CA PRO A 232 39.82 -11.25 -15.72
C PRO A 232 39.23 -10.21 -16.68
N VAL A 233 37.90 -10.11 -16.72
CA VAL A 233 37.20 -8.97 -17.35
C VAL A 233 36.43 -8.21 -16.28
N LYS A 234 36.54 -6.89 -16.38
CA LYS A 234 36.11 -5.85 -15.44
C LYS A 234 34.60 -5.93 -15.13
N LYS A 235 34.27 -5.78 -13.84
CA LYS A 235 32.90 -5.53 -13.35
C LYS A 235 32.44 -4.15 -13.84
N HIS A 236 31.26 -4.11 -14.45
CA HIS A 236 30.43 -2.90 -14.49
C HIS A 236 29.12 -3.25 -13.78
N ASP A 237 28.75 -2.43 -12.79
CA ASP A 237 27.49 -2.56 -12.07
C ASP A 237 26.31 -2.35 -13.02
N GLU A 238 25.40 -3.31 -13.08
CA GLU A 238 24.12 -3.16 -13.78
C GLU A 238 22.98 -3.46 -12.80
N GLN A 239 22.32 -2.38 -12.37
CA GLN A 239 20.98 -2.43 -11.78
C GLN A 239 20.04 -3.02 -12.83
N THR A 240 19.49 -4.19 -12.53
CA THR A 240 18.53 -4.91 -13.37
C THR A 240 17.22 -4.10 -13.52
N ARG A 241 17.13 -3.33 -14.62
CA ARG A 241 15.87 -2.78 -15.11
C ARG A 241 15.07 -3.92 -15.77
N LYS A 242 13.83 -4.12 -15.33
CA LYS A 242 12.88 -5.06 -15.98
C LYS A 242 12.81 -4.73 -17.48
N ALA A 243 12.88 -5.76 -18.32
CA ALA A 243 12.64 -5.63 -19.75
C ALA A 243 11.20 -5.17 -19.97
N ASP A 244 11.04 -3.97 -20.51
CA ASP A 244 9.78 -3.44 -20.99
C ASP A 244 9.29 -4.30 -22.15
N SER A 245 8.12 -4.93 -21.96
CA SER A 245 7.55 -5.95 -22.85
C SER A 245 6.53 -5.40 -23.84
N ARG A 246 6.44 -4.07 -23.99
CA ARG A 246 5.56 -3.43 -24.96
C ARG A 246 6.02 -3.69 -26.39
N ASP A 247 5.08 -3.72 -27.33
CA ASP A 247 5.39 -3.82 -28.75
C ASP A 247 6.06 -2.51 -29.27
N PRO A 248 6.99 -2.56 -30.25
CA PRO A 248 7.68 -1.37 -30.75
C PRO A 248 6.75 -0.22 -31.18
N GLU A 249 5.60 -0.51 -31.78
CA GLU A 249 4.63 0.52 -32.17
C GLU A 249 3.96 1.18 -30.94
N GLU A 250 3.64 0.38 -29.92
CA GLU A 250 3.09 0.89 -28.65
C GLU A 250 4.11 1.77 -27.92
N MET A 251 5.40 1.40 -27.97
CA MET A 251 6.47 2.20 -27.39
C MET A 251 6.63 3.55 -28.11
N LEU A 252 6.58 3.55 -29.44
CA LEU A 252 6.60 4.79 -30.24
C LEU A 252 5.40 5.68 -29.89
N MET A 253 4.19 5.13 -29.85
CA MET A 253 2.97 5.87 -29.54
C MET A 253 3.01 6.49 -28.13
N ALA A 254 3.51 5.73 -27.14
CA ALA A 254 3.69 6.23 -25.78
C ALA A 254 4.72 7.35 -25.71
N PHE A 255 5.85 7.22 -26.43
CA PHE A 255 6.87 8.26 -26.51
C PHE A 255 6.31 9.54 -27.16
N THR A 256 5.63 9.42 -28.29
CA THR A 256 5.02 10.56 -28.99
C THR A 256 3.99 11.28 -28.14
N SER A 257 3.16 10.54 -27.40
CA SER A 257 2.15 11.13 -26.50
C SER A 257 2.78 11.84 -25.30
N ALA A 258 3.91 11.32 -24.80
CA ALA A 258 4.61 11.90 -23.65
C ALA A 258 5.54 13.06 -24.02
N ALA A 259 6.03 13.11 -25.27
CA ALA A 259 7.04 14.06 -25.71
C ALA A 259 6.67 15.52 -25.40
N MET A 260 5.42 15.91 -25.66
CA MET A 260 4.92 17.27 -25.45
C MET A 260 4.85 17.69 -23.97
N ASN A 261 4.82 16.73 -23.04
CA ASN A 261 4.71 17.00 -21.60
C ASN A 261 6.08 17.21 -20.93
N TYR A 262 7.20 16.89 -21.60
CA TYR A 262 8.51 17.19 -21.04
C TYR A 262 8.77 18.69 -21.01
N SER A 263 9.22 19.17 -19.86
CA SER A 263 9.46 20.60 -19.62
C SER A 263 10.94 20.99 -19.77
N THR A 264 11.83 20.00 -19.88
CA THR A 264 13.28 20.22 -19.99
C THR A 264 13.91 19.33 -21.04
N VAL A 265 14.96 19.83 -21.71
CA VAL A 265 15.74 19.05 -22.70
C VAL A 265 16.37 17.81 -22.05
N SER A 266 16.78 17.89 -20.79
CA SER A 266 17.41 16.75 -20.08
C SER A 266 16.46 15.57 -19.87
N GLU A 267 15.19 15.82 -19.58
CA GLU A 267 14.18 14.76 -19.44
C GLU A 267 13.82 14.15 -20.79
N LEU A 268 13.68 15.00 -21.81
CA LEU A 268 13.45 14.57 -23.19
C LEU A 268 14.60 13.69 -23.71
N ASP A 269 15.86 14.07 -23.46
CA ASP A 269 17.06 13.29 -23.84
C ASP A 269 17.09 11.91 -23.20
N LYS A 270 16.69 11.80 -21.93
CA LYS A 270 16.63 10.51 -21.22
C LYS A 270 15.56 9.60 -21.82
N ALA A 271 14.39 10.16 -22.13
CA ALA A 271 13.30 9.42 -22.77
C ALA A 271 13.69 8.99 -24.20
N TYR A 272 14.33 9.87 -24.97
CA TYR A 272 14.78 9.56 -26.33
C TYR A 272 15.86 8.47 -26.35
N LYS A 273 16.86 8.53 -25.47
CA LYS A 273 17.89 7.47 -25.37
C LYS A 273 17.29 6.10 -25.10
N TYR A 274 16.25 6.06 -24.27
CA TYR A 274 15.55 4.82 -23.95
C TYR A 274 14.79 4.27 -25.16
N ILE A 275 13.98 5.09 -25.83
CA ILE A 275 13.18 4.64 -26.99
C ILE A 275 14.09 4.30 -28.19
N ALA A 276 15.16 5.06 -28.42
CA ALA A 276 16.12 4.79 -29.48
C ALA A 276 16.83 3.44 -29.29
N GLN A 277 17.12 3.06 -28.04
CA GLN A 277 17.67 1.74 -27.74
C GLN A 277 16.65 0.61 -27.96
N LYS A 278 15.35 0.88 -27.80
CA LYS A 278 14.28 -0.12 -27.95
C LYS A 278 13.81 -0.29 -29.39
N LEU A 279 13.95 0.75 -30.20
CA LEU A 279 13.61 0.76 -31.63
C LEU A 279 14.84 0.56 -32.52
N SER A 280 16.00 0.18 -31.97
CA SER A 280 17.24 0.04 -32.75
C SER A 280 17.18 -1.01 -33.86
N ASP A 281 16.23 -1.94 -33.76
CA ASP A 281 16.02 -3.03 -34.72
C ASP A 281 14.98 -2.68 -35.79
N ASP A 282 14.34 -1.51 -35.72
CA ASP A 282 13.34 -1.01 -36.67
C ASP A 282 13.66 0.46 -37.06
N ASP A 283 14.37 0.60 -38.19
CA ASP A 283 14.82 1.90 -38.71
C ASP A 283 13.66 2.88 -38.98
N GLU A 284 12.47 2.38 -39.36
CA GLU A 284 11.32 3.23 -39.68
C GLU A 284 10.69 3.82 -38.42
N LEU A 285 10.51 3.00 -37.38
CA LEU A 285 10.00 3.46 -36.09
C LEU A 285 11.03 4.35 -35.37
N LEU A 286 12.32 4.02 -35.49
CA LEU A 286 13.41 4.86 -34.95
C LEU A 286 13.45 6.24 -35.61
N ALA A 287 13.26 6.32 -36.93
CA ALA A 287 13.17 7.59 -37.65
C ALA A 287 11.99 8.44 -37.12
N LYS A 288 10.80 7.85 -36.99
CA LYS A 288 9.62 8.53 -36.43
C LYS A 288 9.84 9.04 -35.00
N ALA A 289 10.49 8.24 -34.13
CA ALA A 289 10.84 8.69 -32.78
C ALA A 289 11.85 9.85 -32.79
N THR A 290 12.80 9.82 -33.73
CA THR A 290 13.83 10.85 -33.90
C THR A 290 13.25 12.17 -34.38
N ASP A 291 12.27 12.14 -35.27
CA ASP A 291 11.56 13.34 -35.74
C ASP A 291 10.82 14.03 -34.58
N VAL A 292 10.05 13.27 -33.81
CA VAL A 292 9.32 13.78 -32.63
C VAL A 292 10.29 14.38 -31.60
N TYR A 293 11.40 13.71 -31.34
CA TYR A 293 12.45 14.21 -30.45
C TYR A 293 13.05 15.53 -30.94
N SER A 294 13.39 15.61 -32.22
CA SER A 294 14.07 16.78 -32.80
C SER A 294 13.17 18.01 -32.73
N VAL A 295 11.90 17.89 -33.14
CA VAL A 295 10.91 18.97 -33.06
C VAL A 295 10.75 19.46 -31.62
N ARG A 296 10.50 18.56 -30.67
CA ARG A 296 10.27 18.96 -29.27
C ARG A 296 11.52 19.58 -28.62
N ARG A 297 12.70 19.12 -29.01
CA ARG A 297 13.97 19.66 -28.51
C ARG A 297 14.22 21.09 -29.00
N GLU A 298 13.88 21.39 -30.25
CA GLU A 298 13.94 22.73 -30.81
C GLU A 298 12.98 23.67 -30.07
N GLU A 299 11.72 23.27 -29.87
CA GLU A 299 10.72 24.05 -29.10
C GLU A 299 11.21 24.41 -27.68
N LEU A 300 11.80 23.44 -26.97
CA LEU A 300 12.30 23.64 -25.61
C LEU A 300 13.52 24.56 -25.55
N ASN A 301 14.35 24.57 -26.60
CA ASN A 301 15.50 25.47 -26.72
C ASN A 301 15.07 26.89 -27.09
N GLU A 302 14.06 27.05 -27.95
CA GLU A 302 13.50 28.37 -28.30
C GLU A 302 12.77 29.03 -27.12
N THR A 303 12.08 28.24 -26.28
CA THR A 303 11.38 28.74 -25.08
C THR A 303 12.34 29.13 -23.94
N SER A 304 13.61 28.71 -24.01
CA SER A 304 14.64 29.02 -23.00
C SER A 304 15.52 30.22 -23.37
N MET A 305 15.27 30.90 -24.51
CA MET A 305 15.91 32.16 -24.91
C MET A 305 15.04 33.37 -24.56
#